data_AF-A0A081TL27-F1
#
_entry.id   AF-A0A081TL27-F1
#
_cell.length_a   1.000
_cell.length_b   1.000
_cell.length_c   1.000
_cell.angle_alpha   90.00
_cell.angle_beta   90.00
_cell.angle_gamma   90.00
#
_symmetry.space_group_name_H-M   'P 1'
#
loop_
_entity.id
_entity.type
_entity.pdbx_description
1 polymer ?
#
loop_
_entity_poly.entity_id
_entity_poly.type
_entity_poly.pdbx_seq_one_letter_code
_entity_poly.pdbx_strand_id
1 'polypeptide(L)'
;MGIRYINYQDRLENAYCGGYALAAMINLFDSSLTPDKPYGKSIYDQIQAIQRATLDKNRKCFIDRITRYLHDRNIEGTYSLPSSVSMYAKNMGLNPRVSYNESKLKENLVSVINNIGLEQFNVDDLIGEEISLIVSSGIPVVENVTNFSIMNSLALVEGGMHWIAIGDIKVASGENMYYDPESVGKPPYEYSGLNIVLNPFQ
;
A
#
# COMPACT_ATOMS: atom_id res chain seq x y z
N MET A 1 15.86 18.22 5.81
CA MET A 1 15.11 17.08 5.24
C MET A 1 14.28 16.51 6.37
N GLY A 2 13.01 16.27 6.12
CA GLY A 2 12.03 15.88 7.13
C GLY A 2 11.12 14.81 6.55
N ILE A 3 10.60 13.91 7.38
CA ILE A 3 9.75 12.82 6.89
C ILE A 3 8.29 13.25 6.96
N ARG A 4 7.52 13.01 5.89
CA ARG A 4 6.07 13.21 5.85
C ARG A 4 5.34 11.91 5.60
N TYR A 5 4.15 11.83 6.17
CA TYR A 5 3.21 10.72 6.06
C TYR A 5 1.89 11.29 5.54
N ILE A 6 1.26 10.63 4.57
CA ILE A 6 -0.07 11.01 4.08
C ILE A 6 -1.01 9.83 4.35
N ASN A 7 -1.97 10.06 5.25
CA ASN A 7 -3.07 9.14 5.54
C ASN A 7 -4.36 9.65 4.88
N TYR A 8 -5.08 8.74 4.24
CA TYR A 8 -6.36 9.01 3.57
C TYR A 8 -7.58 8.53 4.38
N GLN A 9 -7.39 8.04 5.62
CA GLN A 9 -8.44 7.48 6.46
C GLN A 9 -9.48 8.52 6.94
N ASP A 10 -9.10 9.80 7.07
CA ASP A 10 -9.97 10.85 7.63
C ASP A 10 -11.05 11.38 6.68
N ARG A 11 -10.94 11.09 5.38
CA ARG A 11 -11.97 11.46 4.40
C ARG A 11 -12.38 10.19 3.71
N LEU A 12 -13.63 9.78 3.96
CA LEU A 12 -14.30 8.51 3.63
C LEU A 12 -14.10 7.93 2.20
N GLU A 13 -13.37 8.59 1.31
CA GLU A 13 -13.40 8.31 -0.12
C GLU A 13 -12.34 7.31 -0.61
N ASN A 14 -11.17 7.11 0.01
CA ASN A 14 -10.06 6.42 -0.70
C ASN A 14 -9.01 5.66 0.14
N ALA A 15 -9.22 5.43 1.44
CA ALA A 15 -8.18 4.91 2.35
C ALA A 15 -7.58 3.56 1.91
N TYR A 16 -8.40 2.65 1.39
CA TYR A 16 -8.00 1.27 1.06
C TYR A 16 -7.29 1.15 -0.30
N CYS A 17 -7.15 2.26 -1.02
CA CYS A 17 -6.63 2.29 -2.36
C CYS A 17 -5.12 2.62 -2.37
N GLY A 18 -4.31 1.64 -2.78
CA GLY A 18 -2.87 1.81 -2.97
C GLY A 18 -2.52 2.83 -4.07
N GLY A 19 -3.48 3.17 -4.94
CA GLY A 19 -3.27 4.15 -6.00
C GLY A 19 -3.20 5.60 -5.53
N TYR A 20 -4.04 6.01 -4.57
CA TYR A 20 -3.94 7.36 -3.99
C TYR A 20 -2.71 7.50 -3.10
N ALA A 21 -2.35 6.44 -2.38
CA ALA A 21 -1.10 6.39 -1.63
C ALA A 21 0.12 6.47 -2.56
N LEU A 22 0.15 5.70 -3.66
CA LEU A 22 1.23 5.78 -4.63
C LEU A 22 1.30 7.14 -5.31
N ALA A 23 0.17 7.75 -5.68
CA ALA A 23 0.14 9.10 -6.22
C ALA A 23 0.73 10.11 -5.21
N ALA A 24 0.33 10.03 -3.94
CA ALA A 24 0.92 10.85 -2.88
C ALA A 24 2.44 10.66 -2.78
N MET A 25 2.90 9.41 -2.80
CA MET A 25 4.32 9.09 -2.72
C MET A 25 5.11 9.66 -3.91
N ILE A 26 4.58 9.54 -5.14
CA ILE A 26 5.19 10.17 -6.32
C ILE A 26 5.25 11.69 -6.17
N ASN A 27 4.19 12.31 -5.64
CA ASN A 27 4.17 13.74 -5.37
C ASN A 27 5.12 14.19 -4.24
N LEU A 28 5.52 13.27 -3.36
CA LEU A 28 6.56 13.50 -2.36
C LEU A 28 7.98 13.38 -2.95
N PHE A 29 8.16 12.73 -4.11
CA PHE A 29 9.45 12.71 -4.80
C PHE A 29 9.87 14.09 -5.31
N ASP A 30 11.17 14.27 -5.50
CA ASP A 30 11.74 15.42 -6.19
C ASP A 30 11.08 15.58 -7.57
N SER A 31 10.61 16.80 -7.87
CA SER A 31 9.92 17.18 -9.11
C SER A 31 10.68 16.85 -10.40
N SER A 32 11.97 16.49 -10.30
CA SER A 32 12.81 16.06 -11.41
C SER A 32 12.55 14.63 -11.91
N LEU A 33 11.83 13.79 -11.14
CA LEU A 33 11.56 12.39 -11.52
C LEU A 33 10.27 12.20 -12.34
N THR A 34 9.31 13.13 -12.28
CA THR A 34 8.08 13.07 -13.09
C THR A 34 7.60 14.48 -13.49
N PRO A 35 7.68 14.87 -14.78
CA PRO A 35 7.21 16.19 -15.23
C PRO A 35 5.68 16.35 -15.13
N ASP A 36 4.93 15.24 -15.11
CA ASP A 36 3.47 15.22 -14.93
C ASP A 36 3.12 14.48 -13.63
N LYS A 37 2.71 15.24 -12.60
CA LYS A 37 2.23 14.67 -11.33
C LYS A 37 0.95 13.87 -11.57
N PRO A 38 0.91 12.55 -11.24
CA PRO A 38 -0.24 11.72 -11.58
C PRO A 38 -1.42 11.97 -10.64
N TYR A 39 -2.64 11.96 -11.18
CA TYR A 39 -3.86 12.04 -10.40
C TYR A 39 -4.17 10.68 -9.74
N GLY A 40 -4.60 10.69 -8.48
CA GLY A 40 -4.83 9.46 -7.71
C GLY A 40 -5.80 8.48 -8.38
N LYS A 41 -6.86 8.99 -9.00
CA LYS A 41 -7.87 8.18 -9.71
C LYS A 41 -7.28 7.45 -10.92
N SER A 42 -6.42 8.11 -11.71
CA SER A 42 -5.83 7.47 -12.90
C SER A 42 -4.88 6.34 -12.54
N ILE A 43 -4.14 6.48 -11.43
CA ILE A 43 -3.31 5.40 -10.91
C ILE A 43 -4.19 4.26 -10.37
N TYR A 44 -5.22 4.60 -9.59
CA TYR A 44 -6.16 3.63 -9.05
C TYR A 44 -6.79 2.75 -10.13
N ASP A 45 -7.31 3.35 -11.19
CA ASP A 45 -7.98 2.61 -12.27
C ASP A 45 -7.03 1.58 -12.93
N GLN A 46 -5.75 1.93 -13.07
CA GLN A 46 -4.72 1.04 -13.63
C GLN A 46 -4.32 -0.07 -12.65
N ILE A 47 -4.18 0.23 -11.35
CA ILE A 47 -3.96 -0.79 -10.31
C ILE A 47 -5.12 -1.78 -10.27
N GLN A 48 -6.37 -1.30 -10.37
CA GLN A 48 -7.53 -2.18 -10.42
C GLN A 48 -7.60 -3.02 -11.70
N ALA A 49 -7.11 -2.50 -12.84
CA ALA A 49 -6.97 -3.29 -14.05
C ALA A 49 -5.95 -4.43 -13.88
N ILE A 50 -4.77 -4.14 -13.32
CA ILE A 50 -3.75 -5.17 -13.00
C ILE A 50 -4.29 -6.19 -11.99
N GLN A 51 -4.95 -5.71 -10.94
CA GLN A 51 -5.56 -6.57 -9.94
C GLN A 51 -6.54 -7.54 -10.59
N ARG A 52 -7.53 -7.05 -11.34
CA ARG A 52 -8.52 -7.89 -12.04
C ARG A 52 -7.88 -8.89 -13.00
N ALA A 53 -6.81 -8.51 -13.71
CA ALA A 53 -6.13 -9.39 -14.65
C ALA A 53 -5.32 -10.51 -13.96
N THR A 54 -4.95 -10.33 -12.70
CA THR A 54 -4.12 -11.29 -11.95
C THR A 54 -4.88 -12.00 -10.84
N LEU A 55 -6.16 -11.70 -10.62
CA LEU A 55 -6.93 -12.15 -9.46
C LEU A 55 -7.41 -13.60 -9.62
N ASP A 56 -6.83 -14.52 -8.86
CA ASP A 56 -7.23 -15.92 -8.79
C ASP A 56 -7.30 -16.44 -7.34
N LYS A 57 -7.83 -17.66 -7.15
CA LYS A 57 -7.75 -18.45 -5.90
C LYS A 57 -8.04 -17.65 -4.61
N ASN A 58 -7.11 -17.68 -3.64
CA ASN A 58 -7.29 -17.09 -2.32
C ASN A 58 -7.30 -15.56 -2.41
N ARG A 59 -6.48 -14.98 -3.28
CA ARG A 59 -6.51 -13.53 -3.57
C ARG A 59 -7.87 -13.07 -4.04
N LYS A 60 -8.53 -13.82 -4.94
CA LYS A 60 -9.89 -13.51 -5.40
C LYS A 60 -10.91 -13.57 -4.27
N CYS A 61 -10.90 -14.65 -3.50
CA CYS A 61 -11.81 -14.82 -2.37
C CYS A 61 -11.67 -13.67 -1.35
N PHE A 62 -10.42 -13.30 -1.01
CA PHE A 62 -10.13 -12.18 -0.13
C PHE A 62 -10.66 -10.85 -0.68
N ILE A 63 -10.36 -10.53 -1.95
CA ILE A 63 -10.81 -9.28 -2.59
C ILE A 63 -12.32 -9.18 -2.68
N ASP A 64 -13.00 -10.25 -3.10
CA ASP A 64 -14.46 -10.27 -3.20
C ASP A 64 -15.09 -10.01 -1.82
N ARG A 65 -14.52 -10.60 -0.76
CA ARG A 65 -15.06 -10.46 0.60
C ARG A 65 -14.76 -9.10 1.22
N ILE A 66 -13.53 -8.61 1.13
CA ILE A 66 -13.19 -7.30 1.68
C ILE A 66 -13.95 -6.19 0.95
N THR A 67 -14.14 -6.30 -0.37
CA THR A 67 -14.94 -5.35 -1.15
C THR A 67 -16.38 -5.32 -0.63
N ARG A 68 -16.99 -6.49 -0.40
CA ARG A 68 -18.33 -6.58 0.19
C ARG A 68 -18.39 -5.98 1.59
N TYR A 69 -17.40 -6.28 2.44
CA TYR A 69 -17.32 -5.74 3.79
C TYR A 69 -17.25 -4.20 3.79
N LEU A 70 -16.45 -3.61 2.89
CA LEU A 70 -16.36 -2.15 2.75
C LEU A 70 -17.70 -1.57 2.29
N HIS A 71 -18.31 -2.18 1.27
CA HIS A 71 -19.62 -1.78 0.76
C HIS A 71 -20.71 -1.82 1.84
N ASP A 72 -20.82 -2.92 2.60
CA ASP A 72 -21.83 -3.10 3.64
C ASP A 72 -21.68 -2.10 4.80
N ARG A 73 -20.51 -1.46 4.92
CA ARG A 73 -20.20 -0.41 5.90
C ARG A 73 -20.26 1.00 5.34
N ASN A 74 -20.71 1.18 4.09
CA ASN A 74 -20.70 2.47 3.38
C ASN A 74 -19.31 3.12 3.36
N ILE A 75 -18.26 2.31 3.27
CA ILE A 75 -16.89 2.77 3.12
C ILE A 75 -16.57 2.78 1.63
N GLU A 76 -16.24 3.94 1.09
CA GLU A 76 -15.86 4.05 -0.32
C GLU A 76 -14.41 3.55 -0.51
N GLY A 77 -14.20 2.86 -1.63
CA GLY A 77 -12.89 2.38 -2.05
C GLY A 77 -12.85 0.88 -2.39
N THR A 78 -11.72 0.46 -2.93
CA THR A 78 -11.43 -0.95 -3.20
C THR A 78 -10.03 -1.26 -2.71
N TYR A 79 -9.93 -2.35 -1.95
CA TYR A 79 -8.65 -2.84 -1.46
C TYR A 79 -7.69 -3.10 -2.63
N SER A 80 -6.46 -2.60 -2.54
CA SER A 80 -5.39 -2.87 -3.52
C SER A 80 -4.38 -3.84 -2.92
N LEU A 81 -4.20 -4.99 -3.56
CA LEU A 81 -3.22 -6.00 -3.16
C LEU A 81 -1.78 -5.49 -3.36
N PRO A 82 -0.83 -5.84 -2.46
CA PRO A 82 0.57 -5.47 -2.58
C PRO A 82 1.18 -5.78 -3.95
N SER A 83 0.86 -6.92 -4.53
CA SER A 83 1.26 -7.32 -5.88
C SER A 83 0.87 -6.30 -6.93
N SER A 84 -0.40 -5.88 -6.95
CA SER A 84 -0.95 -4.97 -7.97
C SER A 84 -0.34 -3.56 -7.88
N VAL A 85 -0.16 -3.06 -6.64
CA VAL A 85 0.50 -1.77 -6.39
C VAL A 85 1.96 -1.81 -6.84
N SER A 86 2.69 -2.88 -6.49
CA SER A 86 4.11 -3.03 -6.82
C SER A 86 4.33 -3.19 -8.33
N MET A 87 3.51 -3.99 -9.01
CA MET A 87 3.56 -4.16 -10.47
C MET A 87 3.31 -2.85 -11.20
N TYR A 88 2.32 -2.07 -10.76
CA TYR A 88 2.05 -0.77 -11.35
C TYR A 88 3.23 0.21 -11.15
N ALA A 89 3.77 0.30 -9.93
CA ALA A 89 4.94 1.13 -9.64
C ALA A 89 6.15 0.74 -10.51
N LYS A 90 6.37 -0.56 -10.74
CA LYS A 90 7.41 -1.05 -11.66
C LYS A 90 7.14 -0.63 -13.11
N ASN A 91 5.91 -0.75 -13.59
CA ASN A 91 5.53 -0.33 -14.95
C ASN A 91 5.71 1.17 -15.18
N MET A 92 5.63 1.98 -14.11
CA MET A 92 5.95 3.41 -14.13
C MET A 92 7.46 3.72 -14.03
N GLY A 93 8.32 2.72 -13.83
CA GLY A 93 9.76 2.91 -13.71
C GLY A 93 10.27 3.25 -12.30
N LEU A 94 9.48 3.04 -11.24
CA LEU A 94 9.81 3.44 -9.85
C LEU A 94 10.61 2.40 -9.05
N ASN A 95 11.18 1.38 -9.71
CA ASN A 95 12.04 0.35 -9.13
C ASN A 95 11.62 -0.14 -7.72
N PRO A 96 10.41 -0.71 -7.57
CA PRO A 96 9.91 -1.10 -6.26
C PRO A 96 10.68 -2.29 -5.67
N ARG A 97 10.75 -2.35 -4.34
CA ARG A 97 11.17 -3.50 -3.55
C ARG A 97 10.16 -3.73 -2.44
N VAL A 98 9.65 -4.95 -2.31
CA VAL A 98 8.73 -5.31 -1.23
C VAL A 98 9.53 -5.83 -0.04
N SER A 99 9.18 -5.41 1.16
CA SER A 99 9.74 -5.99 2.38
C SER A 99 8.61 -6.32 3.35
N TYR A 100 8.72 -7.46 4.03
CA TYR A 100 7.69 -7.88 4.97
C TYR A 100 8.25 -8.63 6.17
N ASN A 101 7.51 -8.59 7.27
CA ASN A 101 7.72 -9.41 8.45
C ASN A 101 6.59 -10.44 8.48
N GLU A 102 6.93 -11.72 8.30
CA GLU A 102 5.93 -12.76 8.06
C GLU A 102 4.99 -12.94 9.25
N SER A 103 5.53 -13.02 10.47
CA SER A 103 4.74 -13.20 11.69
C SER A 103 3.76 -12.05 11.88
N LYS A 104 4.23 -10.81 11.73
CA LYS A 104 3.38 -9.63 11.91
C LYS A 104 2.32 -9.52 10.80
N LEU A 105 2.70 -9.80 9.56
CA LEU A 105 1.78 -9.80 8.43
C LEU A 105 0.67 -10.85 8.60
N LYS A 106 1.03 -12.05 9.05
CA LYS A 106 0.08 -13.12 9.34
C LYS A 106 -0.90 -12.73 10.45
N GLU A 107 -0.40 -12.23 11.57
CA GLU A 107 -1.23 -11.78 12.70
C GLU A 107 -2.28 -10.74 12.26
N ASN A 108 -1.83 -9.74 11.51
CA ASN A 108 -2.70 -8.69 11.00
C ASN A 108 -3.72 -9.20 9.99
N LEU A 109 -3.30 -10.04 9.05
CA LEU A 109 -4.19 -10.64 8.08
C LEU A 109 -5.24 -11.53 8.73
N VAL A 110 -4.88 -12.33 9.74
CA VAL A 110 -5.83 -13.13 10.52
C VAL A 110 -6.90 -12.26 11.15
N SER A 111 -6.52 -11.14 11.79
CA SER A 111 -7.46 -10.19 12.38
C SER A 111 -8.44 -9.65 11.32
N VAL A 112 -7.93 -9.23 10.16
CA VAL A 112 -8.74 -8.70 9.06
C VAL A 112 -9.66 -9.75 8.46
N ILE A 113 -9.15 -10.96 8.23
CA ILE A 113 -9.88 -12.11 7.66
C ILE A 113 -11.04 -12.52 8.55
N ASN A 114 -10.84 -12.55 9.87
CA ASN A 114 -11.90 -12.80 10.83
C ASN A 114 -12.97 -11.69 10.77
N ASN A 115 -12.55 -10.42 10.70
CA ASN A 115 -13.48 -9.28 10.64
C ASN A 115 -14.35 -9.26 9.37
N ILE A 116 -13.88 -9.84 8.26
CA ILE A 116 -14.64 -9.93 6.99
C ILE A 116 -15.40 -11.27 6.84
N GLY A 117 -15.39 -12.11 7.86
CA GLY A 117 -16.15 -13.38 7.91
C GLY A 117 -15.54 -14.50 7.06
N LEU A 118 -14.21 -14.58 7.03
CA LEU A 118 -13.43 -15.64 6.38
C LEU A 118 -12.67 -16.51 7.41
N GLU A 119 -13.31 -16.90 8.51
CA GLU A 119 -12.65 -17.54 9.68
C GLU A 119 -11.85 -18.83 9.37
N GLN A 120 -12.17 -19.56 8.30
CA GLN A 120 -11.47 -20.79 7.88
C GLN A 120 -10.48 -20.57 6.72
N PHE A 121 -10.24 -19.31 6.34
CA PHE A 121 -9.40 -18.98 5.20
C PHE A 121 -7.91 -19.11 5.54
N ASN A 122 -7.15 -19.74 4.65
CA ASN A 122 -5.73 -19.95 4.86
C ASN A 122 -4.94 -18.67 4.55
N VAL A 123 -4.51 -17.99 5.61
CA VAL A 123 -3.70 -16.76 5.52
C VAL A 123 -2.34 -17.03 4.87
N ASP A 124 -1.74 -18.20 5.15
CA ASP A 124 -0.41 -18.54 4.63
C ASP A 124 -0.45 -18.69 3.10
N ASP A 125 -1.52 -19.27 2.56
CA ASP A 125 -1.70 -19.38 1.11
C ASP A 125 -1.88 -18.01 0.45
N LEU A 126 -2.61 -17.07 1.08
CA LEU A 126 -2.76 -15.70 0.57
C LEU A 126 -1.42 -14.96 0.53
N ILE A 127 -0.63 -15.03 1.61
CA ILE A 127 0.72 -14.45 1.65
C ILE A 127 1.59 -15.09 0.56
N GLY A 128 1.58 -16.42 0.47
CA GLY A 128 2.35 -17.17 -0.53
C GLY A 128 1.98 -16.81 -1.97
N GLU A 129 0.70 -16.67 -2.28
CA GLU A 129 0.20 -16.23 -3.60
C GLU A 129 0.65 -14.80 -3.94
N GLU A 130 0.54 -13.86 -2.99
CA GLU A 130 0.98 -12.48 -3.18
C GLU A 130 2.49 -12.39 -3.45
N ILE A 131 3.30 -13.03 -2.60
CA ILE A 131 4.77 -13.00 -2.74
C ILE A 131 5.20 -13.69 -4.03
N SER A 132 4.59 -14.82 -4.39
CA SER A 132 4.88 -15.53 -5.64
C SER A 132 4.61 -14.68 -6.88
N LEU A 133 3.53 -13.90 -6.88
CA LEU A 133 3.22 -13.00 -7.99
C LEU A 133 4.21 -11.82 -8.06
N ILE A 134 4.59 -11.24 -6.92
CA ILE A 134 5.58 -10.16 -6.84
C ILE A 134 6.92 -10.64 -7.41
N VAL A 135 7.41 -11.81 -6.97
CA VAL A 135 8.67 -12.39 -7.42
C VAL A 135 8.65 -12.73 -8.91
N SER A 136 7.58 -13.38 -9.40
CA SER A 136 7.44 -13.71 -10.83
C SER A 136 7.33 -12.47 -11.73
N SER A 137 6.87 -11.34 -11.18
CA SER A 137 6.89 -10.04 -11.85
C SER A 137 8.28 -9.38 -11.84
N GLY A 138 9.31 -10.04 -11.30
CA GLY A 138 10.69 -9.56 -11.23
C GLY A 138 10.85 -8.37 -10.29
N ILE A 139 10.09 -8.33 -9.20
CA ILE A 139 10.18 -7.32 -8.14
C ILE A 139 10.91 -7.96 -6.95
N PRO A 140 12.02 -7.38 -6.45
CA PRO A 140 12.73 -7.93 -5.31
C PRO A 140 11.87 -7.97 -4.04
N VAL A 141 11.98 -9.06 -3.30
CA VAL A 141 11.32 -9.27 -2.00
C VAL A 141 12.37 -9.48 -0.91
N VAL A 142 12.19 -8.85 0.23
CA VAL A 142 13.01 -9.05 1.44
C VAL A 142 12.12 -9.53 2.57
N GLU A 143 12.37 -10.76 3.02
CA GLU A 143 11.54 -11.44 4.02
C GLU A 143 12.06 -11.17 5.43
N ASN A 144 11.16 -11.30 6.41
CA ASN A 144 11.44 -11.26 7.84
C ASN A 144 12.25 -10.04 8.31
N VAL A 145 11.92 -8.87 7.76
CA VAL A 145 12.55 -7.62 8.19
C VAL A 145 12.16 -7.27 9.62
N THR A 146 13.14 -6.83 10.40
CA THR A 146 12.95 -6.35 11.78
C THR A 146 12.78 -4.84 11.84
N ASN A 147 13.30 -4.13 10.84
CA ASN A 147 13.21 -2.68 10.69
C ASN A 147 12.74 -2.33 9.28
N PHE A 148 11.59 -1.68 9.16
CA PHE A 148 11.08 -1.21 7.88
C PHE A 148 11.75 0.11 7.47
N SER A 149 12.07 0.23 6.18
CA SER A 149 12.44 1.54 5.61
C SER A 149 11.22 2.46 5.67
N ILE A 150 11.44 3.66 6.18
CA ILE A 150 10.48 4.77 6.15
C ILE A 150 10.75 5.73 4.99
N MET A 151 11.87 5.57 4.29
CA MET A 151 12.19 6.41 3.14
C MET A 151 11.49 5.87 1.90
N ASN A 152 10.76 6.76 1.21
CA ASN A 152 10.15 6.51 -0.08
C ASN A 152 9.30 5.23 -0.12
N SER A 153 8.45 5.05 0.89
CA SER A 153 7.75 3.80 1.11
C SER A 153 6.24 3.96 1.11
N LEU A 154 5.55 2.99 0.54
CA LEU A 154 4.14 2.74 0.77
C LEU A 154 4.04 1.69 1.87
N ALA A 155 3.32 1.99 2.93
CA ALA A 155 3.14 1.05 4.02
C ALA A 155 1.67 0.67 4.16
N LEU A 156 1.46 -0.61 4.49
CA LEU A 156 0.15 -1.14 4.80
C LEU A 156 -0.02 -1.10 6.33
N VAL A 157 -1.18 -0.66 6.82
CA VAL A 157 -1.41 -0.37 8.26
C VAL A 157 -2.34 -1.39 8.91
N GLU A 158 -2.06 -1.75 10.16
CA GLU A 158 -2.74 -2.76 11.00
C GLU A 158 -4.26 -2.52 11.16
N GLY A 159 -4.68 -1.25 11.29
CA GLY A 159 -6.08 -0.81 11.50
C GLY A 159 -6.98 -0.80 10.25
N GLY A 160 -7.08 -1.93 9.55
CA GLY A 160 -7.94 -2.10 8.37
C GLY A 160 -7.20 -2.30 7.05
N MET A 161 -5.87 -2.45 7.07
CA MET A 161 -5.05 -2.69 5.88
C MET A 161 -5.26 -1.63 4.80
N HIS A 162 -5.25 -0.37 5.21
CA HIS A 162 -5.26 0.75 4.29
C HIS A 162 -3.83 1.19 3.99
N TRP A 163 -3.63 1.90 2.87
CA TRP A 163 -2.31 2.29 2.39
C TRP A 163 -1.96 3.71 2.84
N ILE A 164 -0.74 3.90 3.33
CA ILE A 164 -0.16 5.21 3.62
C ILE A 164 1.10 5.44 2.78
N ALA A 165 1.37 6.70 2.44
CA ALA A 165 2.59 7.11 1.78
C ALA A 165 3.56 7.75 2.76
N ILE A 166 4.85 7.40 2.67
CA ILE A 166 5.90 7.86 3.58
C ILE A 166 7.13 8.29 2.78
N GLY A 167 7.47 9.58 2.83
CA GLY A 167 8.54 10.16 2.01
C GLY A 167 9.32 11.28 2.70
N ASP A 168 10.51 11.57 2.17
CA ASP A 168 11.27 12.76 2.57
C ASP A 168 10.78 13.99 1.79
N ILE A 169 10.65 15.12 2.47
CA ILE A 169 10.41 16.42 1.84
C ILE A 169 11.70 17.19 1.64
N LYS A 170 12.02 17.46 0.36
CA LYS A 170 12.84 18.62 0.03
C LYS A 170 11.94 19.86 0.09
N VAL A 171 12.23 20.76 1.03
CA VAL A 171 11.47 21.98 1.29
C VAL A 171 11.49 22.88 0.04
N ALA A 172 10.41 22.90 -0.74
CA ALA A 172 9.93 24.05 -1.53
C ALA A 172 8.71 23.65 -2.37
N SER A 173 7.52 23.59 -1.78
CA SER A 173 6.31 23.98 -2.51
C SER A 173 5.24 24.35 -1.49
N GLY A 174 4.73 25.58 -1.60
CA GLY A 174 3.63 26.11 -0.80
C GLY A 174 2.29 25.51 -1.20
N GLU A 175 2.21 24.21 -1.45
CA GLU A 175 0.98 23.52 -1.84
C GLU A 175 0.44 22.67 -0.69
N ASN A 176 -0.87 22.80 -0.48
CA ASN A 176 -1.65 22.12 0.54
C ASN A 176 -1.70 20.61 0.27
N MET A 177 -0.71 19.87 0.77
CA MET A 177 -0.81 18.42 0.97
C MET A 177 -1.38 18.16 2.36
N TYR A 178 -2.41 17.32 2.46
CA TYR A 178 -3.15 17.06 3.70
C TYR A 178 -2.21 16.56 4.82
N TYR A 179 -2.29 17.22 5.98
CA TYR A 179 -1.52 16.92 7.18
C TYR A 179 -2.45 16.35 8.25
N ASP A 180 -1.98 15.34 8.99
CA ASP A 180 -2.30 15.26 10.41
C ASP A 180 -1.22 16.07 11.16
N PRO A 181 -1.55 17.23 11.75
CA PRO A 181 -0.59 18.14 12.35
C PRO A 181 -0.02 17.69 13.71
N GLU A 182 -0.43 16.55 14.28
CA GLU A 182 -0.03 16.20 15.66
C GLU A 182 1.12 15.18 15.82
N SER A 183 1.56 14.46 14.78
CA SER A 183 2.58 13.42 14.94
C SER A 183 3.98 13.83 14.43
N VAL A 184 4.72 14.57 15.25
CA VAL A 184 6.17 14.77 15.04
C VAL A 184 6.92 13.62 15.74
N GLY A 185 7.44 12.68 14.95
CA GLY A 185 8.34 11.62 15.43
C GLY A 185 7.64 10.27 15.61
N LYS A 186 7.83 9.39 14.62
CA LYS A 186 7.18 8.07 14.42
C LYS A 186 5.69 8.19 14.07
N PRO A 187 5.21 7.46 13.04
CA PRO A 187 3.79 7.42 12.79
C PRO A 187 3.09 6.79 14.02
N PRO A 188 1.92 7.29 14.45
CA PRO A 188 1.10 6.66 15.47
C PRO A 188 0.46 5.35 14.99
N TYR A 189 0.80 4.89 13.80
CA TYR A 189 0.20 3.76 13.12
C TYR A 189 1.08 2.52 13.23
N GLU A 190 0.50 1.42 13.70
CA GLU A 190 1.16 0.13 13.69
C GLU A 190 1.15 -0.44 12.27
N TYR A 191 2.34 -0.76 11.74
CA TYR A 191 2.47 -1.34 10.40
C TYR A 191 1.87 -2.75 10.36
N SER A 192 1.21 -3.10 9.27
CA SER A 192 0.67 -4.45 9.09
C SER A 192 1.74 -5.52 8.98
N GLY A 193 3.02 -5.14 8.83
CA GLY A 193 4.13 -6.05 8.57
C GLY A 193 4.52 -6.13 7.09
N LEU A 194 4.07 -5.19 6.24
CA LEU A 194 4.48 -5.08 4.84
C LEU A 194 4.70 -3.62 4.42
N ASN A 195 5.77 -3.36 3.68
CA ASN A 195 5.96 -2.12 2.95
C ASN A 195 6.49 -2.35 1.52
N ILE A 196 6.27 -1.36 0.66
CA ILE A 196 6.82 -1.28 -0.68
C ILE A 196 7.74 -0.05 -0.70
N VAL A 197 9.04 -0.26 -0.79
CA VAL A 197 10.03 0.81 -0.95
C VAL A 197 10.19 1.09 -2.44
N LEU A 198 10.15 2.37 -2.81
CA LEU A 198 10.30 2.84 -4.18
C LEU A 198 11.68 3.49 -4.34
N ASN A 199 12.36 3.19 -5.46
CA ASN A 199 13.71 3.67 -5.76
C ASN A 199 14.73 3.52 -4.60
N PRO A 200 14.92 2.32 -4.03
CA PRO A 200 15.77 2.10 -2.84
C PRO A 200 17.28 2.32 -3.07
N PHE A 201 17.72 2.60 -4.31
CA PHE A 201 19.13 2.72 -4.71
C PHE A 201 19.45 4.04 -5.43
N GLN A 202 18.57 5.05 -5.33
CA GLN A 202 18.82 6.40 -5.86
C GLN A 202 19.48 7.29 -4.82
#